data_AF-A0A7C1LU70-F1
#
_entry.id   AF-A0A7C1LU70-F1
#
_cell.length_a   1.000
_cell.length_b   1.000
_cell.length_c   1.000
_cell.angle_alpha   90.00
_cell.angle_beta   90.00
_cell.angle_gamma   90.00
#
_symmetry.space_group_name_H-M   'P 1'
#
loop_
_entity.id
_entity.type
_entity.pdbx_description
1 polymer ?
#
loop_
_entity_poly.entity_id
_entity_poly.type
_entity_poly.pdbx_seq_one_letter_code
_entity_poly.pdbx_strand_id
1 'polypeptide(L)' 'KLVRSLIGRPKHQHEVVKGLGLRKINSEATRKDCPEIWGMINKVRHLVEVEELEKK' A
#
# COMPACT_ATOMS: atom_id res chain seq x y z
N LYS A 1 -2.69 -5.28 0.90
CA LYS A 1 -3.48 -5.48 -0.34
C LYS A 1 -4.07 -4.16 -0.84
N LEU A 2 -4.09 -3.89 -2.15
CA LEU A 2 -4.76 -2.71 -2.73
C LEU A 2 -6.25 -3.01 -2.98
N VAL A 3 -7.14 -2.35 -2.25
CA VAL A 3 -8.59 -2.63 -2.31
C VAL A 3 -9.33 -1.64 -3.22
N ARG A 4 -8.84 -0.39 -3.31
CA ARG A 4 -9.46 0.65 -4.14
C ARG A 4 -8.63 0.99 -5.37
N SER A 5 -9.30 1.38 -6.44
CA SER A 5 -8.66 1.86 -7.68
C SER A 5 -7.90 3.17 -7.47
N LEU A 6 -6.79 3.31 -8.21
CA LEU A 6 -5.99 4.54 -8.27
C LEU A 6 -6.48 5.52 -9.34
N ILE A 7 -7.44 5.15 -10.18
CA ILE A 7 -7.93 6.03 -11.25
C ILE A 7 -8.53 7.30 -10.65
N GLY A 8 -8.11 8.47 -11.14
CA GLY A 8 -8.59 9.78 -10.65
C GLY A 8 -7.96 10.22 -9.32
N ARG A 9 -6.93 9.52 -8.83
CA ARG A 9 -6.19 9.91 -7.62
C ARG A 9 -5.00 10.82 -7.97
N PRO A 10 -4.58 11.69 -7.05
CA PRO A 10 -3.44 12.58 -7.28
C PRO A 10 -2.13 11.77 -7.43
N LYS A 11 -1.22 12.29 -8.25
CA LYS A 11 0.05 11.61 -8.64
C LYS A 11 0.86 11.11 -7.44
N HIS A 12 0.90 11.84 -6.33
CA HIS A 12 1.63 11.41 -5.13
C HIS A 12 1.13 10.07 -4.57
N GLN A 13 -0.17 9.78 -4.65
CA GLN A 13 -0.72 8.49 -4.20
C GLN A 13 -0.29 7.35 -5.13
N HIS A 14 -0.20 7.61 -6.43
CA HIS A 14 0.34 6.64 -7.38
C HIS A 14 1.79 6.29 -7.06
N GLU A 15 2.61 7.29 -6.73
CA GLU A 15 4.03 7.09 -6.39
C GLU A 15 4.19 6.30 -5.09
N VAL A 16 3.41 6.62 -4.05
CA VAL A 16 3.43 5.86 -2.79
C VAL A 16 3.02 4.41 -3.02
N VAL A 17 1.93 4.16 -3.75
CA VAL A 17 1.41 2.81 -3.98
C VAL A 17 2.39 1.99 -4.84
N LYS A 18 3.01 2.63 -5.84
CA LYS A 18 4.09 2.02 -6.63
C LYS A 18 5.33 1.73 -5.79
N GLY A 19 5.70 2.62 -4.87
CA GLY A 19 6.81 2.44 -3.93
C GLY A 19 6.60 1.27 -2.95
N LEU A 20 5.35 1.06 -2.52
CA LEU A 20 4.95 -0.11 -1.73
C LEU A 20 5.02 -1.42 -2.54
N GLY A 21 5.00 -1.34 -3.88
CA GLY A 21 5.08 -2.49 -4.79
C GLY A 21 3.71 -2.95 -5.32
N LEU A 22 2.67 -2.16 -5.11
CA LEU A 22 1.31 -2.48 -5.53
C LEU A 22 1.08 -1.92 -6.94
N ARG A 23 0.82 -2.80 -7.92
CA ARG A 23 0.67 -2.42 -9.35
C ARG A 23 -0.76 -2.52 -9.87
N LYS A 24 -1.54 -3.48 -9.37
CA LYS A 24 -2.92 -3.77 -9.82
C LYS A 24 -3.88 -3.81 -8.64
N ILE A 25 -5.18 -3.67 -8.89
CA ILE A 25 -6.21 -3.92 -7.87
C ILE A 25 -6.06 -5.35 -7.37
N ASN A 26 -6.27 -5.56 -6.07
CA ASN A 26 -6.05 -6.81 -5.35
C ASN A 26 -4.60 -7.31 -5.33
N SER A 27 -3.62 -6.52 -5.78
CA SER A 27 -2.23 -6.88 -5.57
C SER A 27 -1.87 -6.82 -4.08
N GLU A 28 -1.00 -7.74 -3.69
CA GLU A 28 -0.44 -7.87 -2.35
C GLU A 28 1.08 -7.80 -2.45
N ALA A 29 1.70 -7.25 -1.41
CA ALA A 29 3.14 -7.16 -1.29
C ALA A 29 3.50 -7.23 0.20
N THR A 30 4.40 -8.14 0.55
CA THR A 30 4.91 -8.27 1.91
C THR A 30 6.09 -7.32 2.11
N ARG A 31 6.06 -6.54 3.18
CA ARG A 31 7.14 -5.61 3.56
C ARG A 31 7.55 -5.83 5.00
N LYS A 32 8.76 -5.40 5.34
CA LYS A 32 9.25 -5.38 6.72
C LYS A 32 8.46 -4.36 7.52
N ASP A 33 8.26 -4.66 8.80
CA ASP A 33 7.70 -3.69 9.74
C ASP A 33 8.74 -2.60 10.02
N CYS A 34 8.55 -1.44 9.40
CA CYS A 34 9.41 -0.28 9.54
C CYS A 34 8.54 0.99 9.62
N PRO A 35 8.91 1.98 10.46
CA PRO A 35 8.13 3.21 10.62
C PRO A 35 7.98 3.99 9.30
N GLU A 36 8.94 3.86 8.38
CA GLU A 36 8.88 4.44 7.04
C GLU A 36 7.73 3.87 6.20
N ILE A 37 7.54 2.54 6.25
CA ILE A 37 6.44 1.83 5.56
C ILE A 37 5.10 2.27 6.17
N TRP A 38 5.01 2.35 7.49
CA TRP A 38 3.82 2.86 8.17
C TRP A 38 3.48 4.30 7.76
N GLY A 39 4.49 5.17 7.62
CA GLY A 39 4.31 6.53 7.11
C GLY A 39 3.74 6.55 5.68
N MET A 40 4.21 5.64 4.81
CA MET A 40 3.66 5.48 3.46
C MET A 40 2.22 4.95 3.49
N ILE A 41 1.95 3.90 4.27
CA ILE A 41 0.63 3.30 4.43
C ILE A 41 -0.37 4.32 4.95
N ASN A 42 -0.01 5.12 5.96
CA ASN A 42 -0.89 6.13 6.55
C ASN A 42 -1.36 7.18 5.52
N LYS A 43 -0.51 7.56 4.57
CA LYS A 43 -0.89 8.47 3.47
C LYS A 43 -1.95 7.87 2.53
N VAL A 44 -1.98 6.55 2.39
CA VAL A 44 -2.89 5.83 1.48
C VAL A 44 -3.81 4.84 2.21
N ARG A 45 -4.04 5.04 3.52
CA ARG A 45 -4.77 4.10 4.40
C ARG A 45 -6.18 3.74 3.90
N HIS A 46 -6.80 4.65 3.16
CA HIS A 46 -8.14 4.47 2.61
C HIS A 46 -8.16 3.66 1.29
N LEU A 47 -6.99 3.38 0.69
CA LEU A 47 -6.83 2.63 -0.55
C LEU A 47 -6.33 1.21 -0.33
N VAL A 48 -5.61 1.00 0.78
CA VAL A 48 -4.95 -0.26 1.11
C VAL A 48 -5.57 -0.90 2.35
N GLU A 49 -5.58 -2.22 2.34
CA GLU A 49 -5.85 -3.07 3.49
C GLU A 49 -4.52 -3.69 3.93
N VAL A 50 -4.26 -3.70 5.23
CA VAL A 50 -3.02 -4.19 5.81
C VAL A 50 -3.36 -5.40 6.66
N GLU A 51 -2.64 -6.49 6.44
CA GLU A 51 -2.73 -7.70 7.24
C GLU A 51 -1.35 -8.00 7.80
N GLU A 52 -1.29 -8.36 9.08
CA GLU A 52 -0.07 -8.81 9.75
C GLU A 52 0.13 -10.29 9.44
N LEU A 53 1.18 -10.60 8.69
CA LEU A 53 1.55 -11.98 8.41
C LEU A 53 2.54 -12.44 9.48
N GLU A 54 2.02 -13.11 10.51
CA GLU A 54 2.87 -13.83 11.46
C GLU A 54 3.58 -14.95 10.72
N LYS A 55 4.90 -14.81 10.54
CA LYS A 55 5.72 -15.93 10.07
C LYS A 55 5.82 -16.93 11.22
N LYS A 56 5.10 -18.05 11.10
CA LYS A 56 5.36 -19.28 11.86
C LYS A 56 6.74 -19.84 11.56
#